data_AF-A0A4R3YBJ3-F1
#
_entry.id   AF-A0A4R3YBJ3-F1
#
_cell.length_a   1.000
_cell.length_b   1.000
_cell.length_c   1.000
_cell.angle_alpha   90.00
_cell.angle_beta   90.00
_cell.angle_gamma   90.00
#
_symmetry.space_group_name_H-M   'P 1'
#
loop_
_entity.id
_entity.type
_entity.pdbx_description
1 polymer ?
#
loop_
_entity_poly.entity_id
_entity_poly.type
_entity_poly.pdbx_seq_one_letter_code
_entity_poly.pdbx_strand_id
1 'polypeptide(L)'
;MEWSTVIVLCSTFFFFLFLGVPISFAIGLSSLITIMLSIPFDAAITVISQKMASGLDSFSLLAIPFFILAGNIMNRGGIALRLIEFAKVIGGRLPGP
;
A
#
# COMPACT_ATOMS: atom_id res chain seq x y z
N MET A 1 28.75 9.96 -11.42
CA MET A 1 27.29 9.98 -11.60
C MET A 1 26.58 9.26 -10.45
N GLU A 2 27.00 8.06 -10.04
CA GLU A 2 26.35 7.30 -8.94
C GLU A 2 26.52 7.93 -7.53
N TRP A 3 27.71 8.44 -7.21
CA TRP A 3 27.96 8.97 -5.86
C TRP A 3 27.10 10.20 -5.52
N SER A 4 26.80 11.05 -6.50
CA SER A 4 25.93 12.21 -6.30
C SER A 4 24.49 11.80 -5.98
N THR A 5 23.97 10.74 -6.59
CA THR A 5 22.58 10.30 -6.35
C THR A 5 22.44 9.73 -4.93
N VAL A 6 23.44 8.96 -4.48
CA VAL A 6 23.50 8.41 -3.12
C VAL A 6 23.60 9.52 -2.09
N ILE A 7 24.45 10.53 -2.31
CA ILE A 7 24.60 11.66 -1.38
C ILE A 7 23.29 12.45 -1.27
N VAL A 8 22.64 12.76 -2.40
CA VAL A 8 21.35 13.47 -2.41
C VAL A 8 20.27 12.67 -1.69
N LEU A 9 20.18 11.36 -1.95
CA LEU A 9 19.19 10.50 -1.31
C LEU A 9 19.40 10.43 0.21
N CYS A 10 20.63 10.14 0.66
CA CYS A 10 20.92 10.01 2.08
C CYS A 10 20.76 11.34 2.82
N SER A 11 21.28 12.44 2.28
CA SER A 11 21.17 13.76 2.91
C SER A 11 19.72 14.21 3.07
N THR A 12 18.90 14.09 2.01
CA THR A 12 17.48 14.48 2.06
C THR A 12 16.65 13.54 2.95
N PHE A 13 16.96 12.25 2.97
CA PHE A 13 16.30 11.29 3.86
C PHE A 13 16.55 11.61 5.34
N PHE A 14 17.81 11.80 5.74
CA PHE A 14 18.14 12.16 7.12
C PHE A 14 17.59 13.54 7.49
N PHE A 15 17.60 14.50 6.56
CA PHE A 15 16.98 15.80 6.76
C PHE A 15 15.49 15.69 7.13
N PHE A 16 14.70 14.90 6.39
CA PHE A 16 13.29 14.68 6.73
C PHE A 16 13.09 13.92 8.05
N LEU A 17 13.99 12.99 8.37
CA LEU A 17 13.93 12.26 9.64
C LEU A 17 14.19 13.18 10.84
N PHE A 18 15.15 14.10 10.74
CA PHE A 18 15.40 15.13 11.77
C PHE A 18 14.23 16.09 11.95
N LEU A 19 13.47 16.36 10.87
CA LEU A 19 12.23 17.14 10.93
C LEU A 19 11.04 16.38 11.54
N GLY A 20 11.20 15.11 11.91
CA GLY A 20 10.14 14.29 12.50
C GLY A 20 9.05 13.86 11.51
N VAL A 21 9.33 13.92 10.20
CA VAL A 21 8.40 13.42 9.17
C VAL A 21 8.27 11.90 9.31
N PRO A 22 7.06 11.31 9.19
CA PRO A 22 6.91 9.86 9.25
C PRO A 22 7.79 9.17 8.21
N ILE A 23 8.42 8.06 8.61
CA ILE A 23 9.48 7.39 7.82
C ILE A 23 9.01 7.05 6.40
N SER A 24 7.75 6.66 6.22
CA SER A 24 7.15 6.38 4.91
C SER A 24 7.20 7.58 3.96
N PHE A 25 6.87 8.79 4.45
CA PHE A 25 6.96 10.02 3.67
C PHE A 25 8.39 10.45 3.44
N ALA A 26 9.28 10.27 4.43
CA ALA A 26 10.69 10.60 4.28
C ALA A 26 11.34 9.81 3.13
N ILE A 27 11.09 8.49 3.05
CA ILE A 27 11.59 7.62 1.96
C ILE A 27 11.02 8.04 0.60
N GLY A 28 9.71 8.34 0.55
CA GLY A 28 9.05 8.76 -0.69
C GLY A 28 9.61 10.09 -1.20
N LEU A 29 9.69 11.10 -0.35
CA LEU A 29 10.16 12.43 -0.75
C LEU A 29 11.64 12.46 -1.09
N SER A 30 12.49 11.76 -0.33
CA SER A 30 13.93 11.70 -0.63
C SER A 30 14.18 11.02 -1.98
N SER A 31 13.47 9.92 -2.28
CA SER A 31 13.60 9.23 -3.57
C SER A 31 13.07 10.06 -4.74
N LEU A 32 11.96 10.79 -4.57
CA LEU A 32 11.43 11.72 -5.57
C LEU A 32 12.45 12.81 -5.91
N ILE A 33 13.02 13.47 -4.89
CA ILE A 33 14.02 14.53 -5.07
C ILE A 33 15.25 13.99 -5.81
N THR A 34 15.73 12.81 -5.43
CA THR A 34 16.88 12.17 -6.10
C THR A 34 16.58 11.88 -7.57
N ILE A 35 15.41 11.34 -7.92
CA ILE A 35 15.05 11.04 -9.31
C ILE A 35 14.98 12.32 -10.15
N MET A 36 14.37 13.39 -9.62
CA MET A 36 14.27 14.67 -10.33
C MET A 36 15.63 15.32 -10.61
N LEU A 37 16.63 15.07 -9.77
CA LEU A 37 17.99 15.61 -9.93
C LEU A 37 18.92 14.69 -10.74
N SER A 38 18.59 13.41 -10.88
CA SER A 38 19.46 12.41 -11.52
C SER A 38 19.19 12.24 -13.02
N ILE A 39 17.98 12.58 -13.47
CA ILE A 39 17.49 12.32 -14.83
C ILE A 39 16.84 13.60 -15.39
N PRO A 40 16.90 13.88 -16.71
CA PRO A 40 16.13 14.97 -17.31
C PRO A 40 14.64 14.95 -16.91
N PHE A 41 14.10 16.15 -16.69
CA PHE A 41 12.79 16.39 -16.06
C PHE A 41 11.64 15.61 -16.70
N ASP A 42 11.62 15.50 -18.04
CA ASP A 42 10.59 14.79 -18.80
C ASP A 42 10.56 13.28 -18.47
N ALA A 43 11.74 12.66 -18.47
CA ALA A 43 11.89 11.26 -18.10
C ALA A 43 11.66 11.03 -16.60
N ALA A 44 12.07 11.97 -15.74
CA ALA A 44 11.82 11.88 -14.30
C ALA A 44 10.32 11.86 -13.98
N ILE A 45 9.52 12.76 -14.57
CA ILE A 45 8.06 12.79 -14.38
C ILE A 45 7.42 11.48 -14.82
N THR A 46 7.85 10.94 -15.95
CA THR A 46 7.33 9.68 -16.49
C THR A 46 7.59 8.52 -15.52
N VAL A 47 8.83 8.40 -15.01
CA VAL A 47 9.20 7.36 -14.04
C VAL A 47 8.42 7.49 -12.74
N ILE A 48 8.29 8.71 -12.21
CA ILE A 48 7.54 8.98 -10.97
C ILE A 48 6.08 8.57 -11.14
N SER A 49 5.45 9.00 -12.25
CA SER A 49 4.05 8.69 -12.55
C SER A 49 3.81 7.18 -12.67
N GLN A 50 4.71 6.46 -13.36
CA GLN A 50 4.64 5.01 -13.49
C GLN A 50 4.80 4.30 -12.14
N LYS A 51 5.73 4.74 -11.29
CA LYS A 51 5.94 4.16 -9.95
C LYS A 51 4.76 4.41 -9.03
N MET A 52 4.13 5.59 -9.11
CA MET A 52 2.91 5.90 -8.36
C MET A 52 1.73 5.04 -8.83
N ALA A 53 1.50 4.92 -10.14
CA ALA A 53 0.44 4.07 -10.69
C ALA A 53 0.63 2.61 -10.28
N SER A 54 1.85 2.07 -10.44
CA SER A 54 2.18 0.70 -10.03
C SER A 54 2.02 0.47 -8.52
N GLY A 55 2.18 1.50 -7.68
CA GLY A 55 1.93 1.40 -6.25
C GLY A 55 0.44 1.31 -5.91
N LEU A 56 -0.41 1.98 -6.69
CA LEU A 56 -1.87 1.93 -6.55
C LEU A 56 -2.45 0.62 -7.08
N ASP A 57 -1.83 0.03 -8.11
CA ASP A 57 -2.18 -1.30 -8.66
C ASP A 57 -1.80 -2.46 -7.72
N SER A 58 -1.49 -2.18 -6.45
CA SER A 58 -1.24 -3.21 -5.45
C SER A 58 -2.50 -4.06 -5.22
N PHE A 59 -2.35 -5.38 -5.31
CA PHE A 59 -3.39 -6.37 -5.02
C PHE A 59 -4.08 -6.11 -3.67
N SER A 60 -3.37 -5.52 -2.69
CA SER A 60 -3.94 -5.14 -1.40
C SER A 60 -5.00 -4.03 -1.48
N LEU A 61 -4.79 -3.00 -2.30
CA LEU A 61 -5.78 -1.93 -2.48
C LEU A 61 -7.02 -2.44 -3.19
N LEU A 62 -6.84 -3.35 -4.15
CA LEU A 62 -7.92 -4.04 -4.84
C LEU A 62 -8.64 -5.04 -3.92
N ALA A 63 -7.97 -5.63 -2.94
CA ALA A 63 -8.60 -6.57 -2.00
C ALA A 63 -9.76 -5.92 -1.22
N ILE A 64 -9.64 -4.65 -0.82
CA ILE A 64 -10.67 -3.94 -0.05
C ILE A 64 -12.04 -3.90 -0.78
N PRO A 65 -12.16 -3.34 -2.01
CA PRO A 65 -13.43 -3.32 -2.73
C PRO A 65 -13.94 -4.72 -3.05
N PHE A 66 -13.06 -5.69 -3.36
CA PHE A 66 -13.49 -7.07 -3.59
C PHE A 66 -14.02 -7.75 -2.33
N PHE A 67 -13.44 -7.49 -1.15
CA PHE A 67 -14.00 -7.96 0.14
C PHE A 67 -15.36 -7.32 0.44
N ILE A 68 -15.52 -6.03 0.17
CA ILE A 68 -16.82 -5.33 0.34
C ILE A 68 -17.86 -5.92 -0.63
N LEU A 69 -17.48 -6.17 -1.88
CA LEU A 69 -18.36 -6.77 -2.88
C LEU A 69 -18.76 -8.19 -2.49
N ALA A 70 -17.80 -9.04 -2.11
CA ALA A 70 -18.05 -10.39 -1.63
C ALA A 70 -18.96 -10.36 -0.39
N GLY A 71 -18.72 -9.44 0.56
CA GLY A 71 -19.57 -9.22 1.73
C GLY A 71 -21.01 -8.87 1.35
N ASN A 72 -21.21 -7.98 0.38
CA ASN A 72 -22.54 -7.63 -0.11
C ASN A 72 -23.25 -8.78 -0.81
N ILE A 73 -22.54 -9.56 -1.63
CA ILE A 73 -23.09 -10.76 -2.29
C ILE A 73 -23.52 -11.79 -1.23
N MET A 74 -22.68 -12.04 -0.22
CA MET A 74 -22.97 -13.00 0.85
C MET A 74 -24.18 -12.57 1.69
N ASN A 75 -24.30 -11.28 2.02
CA ASN A 75 -25.42 -10.74 2.78
C ASN A 75 -26.72 -10.81 1.99
N ARG A 76 -26.73 -10.35 0.72
CA ARG A 76 -27.95 -10.37 -0.11
C ARG A 76 -28.37 -11.78 -0.51
N GLY A 77 -27.41 -12.69 -0.74
CA GLY A 77 -27.67 -14.08 -1.09
C GLY A 77 -28.03 -14.98 0.10
N GLY A 78 -28.06 -14.44 1.33
CA GLY A 78 -28.28 -15.24 2.55
C GLY A 78 -27.17 -16.26 2.87
N ILE A 79 -26.06 -16.23 2.11
CA ILE A 79 -24.92 -17.14 2.27
C ILE A 79 -24.27 -16.91 3.62
N ALA A 80 -24.20 -15.65 4.08
CA ALA A 80 -23.66 -15.30 5.39
C ALA A 80 -24.39 -16.03 6.53
N LEU A 81 -25.74 -16.04 6.51
CA LEU A 81 -26.55 -16.75 7.50
C LEU A 81 -26.35 -18.26 7.43
N ARG A 82 -26.35 -18.83 6.22
CA ARG A 82 -26.10 -20.27 6.00
C ARG A 82 -24.73 -20.71 6.50
N LEU A 83 -23.69 -19.89 6.30
CA LEU A 83 -22.35 -20.14 6.84
C LEU A 83 -22.34 -20.12 8.37
N ILE A 84 -23.06 -19.19 9.00
CA ILE A 84 -23.19 -19.13 10.47
C ILE A 84 -23.92 -20.37 11.00
N GLU A 85 -25.02 -20.78 10.37
CA GLU A 85 -25.76 -22.00 10.74
C GLU A 85 -24.89 -23.24 10.58
N PHE A 86 -24.16 -23.35 9.47
CA PHE A 86 -23.23 -24.45 9.23
C PHE A 86 -22.11 -24.50 10.28
N ALA A 87 -21.51 -23.35 10.60
CA ALA A 87 -20.49 -23.24 11.64
C ALA A 87 -21.05 -23.61 13.02
N LYS A 88 -22.30 -23.26 13.34
CA LYS A 88 -22.98 -23.68 14.58
C LYS A 88 -23.25 -25.18 14.63
N VAL A 89 -23.58 -25.83 13.51
CA VAL A 89 -23.78 -27.29 13.47
C VAL A 89 -22.46 -28.03 13.75
N ILE A 90 -21.34 -27.54 13.20
CA ILE A 90 -20.01 -28.15 13.38
C ILE A 90 -19.42 -27.82 14.75
N GLY A 91 -19.41 -26.53 15.10
CA GLY A 91 -18.71 -25.99 16.27
C GLY A 91 -19.59 -25.78 17.50
N GLY A 92 -20.92 -25.81 17.39
CA GLY A 92 -21.84 -25.48 18.50
C GLY A 92 -21.84 -26.48 19.66
N ARG A 93 -21.15 -27.61 19.54
CA ARG A 93 -20.92 -28.58 20.63
C ARG A 93 -19.57 -28.39 21.33
N LEU A 94 -18.68 -27.57 20.78
CA LEU A 94 -17.42 -27.22 21.43
C LEU A 94 -17.70 -26.08 22.41
N PRO A 95 -17.34 -26.22 23.71
CA PRO A 95 -17.43 -25.10 24.63
C PRO A 95 -16.51 -23.99 24.12
N GLY A 96 -17.09 -22.80 23.88
CA GLY A 96 -16.29 -21.61 23.61
C GLY A 96 -15.47 -21.22 24.84
N PRO A 97 -14.39 -20.45 24.68
CA PRO A 97 -13.80 -19.74 25.81
C PRO A 97 -14.79 -18.75 26.44
#